data_AF-A0A7Y3DNG1-F1
#
_entry.id   AF-A0A7Y3DNG1-F1
#
_cell.length_a   1.000
_cell.length_b   1.000
_cell.length_c   1.000
_cell.angle_alpha   90.00
_cell.angle_beta   90.00
_cell.angle_gamma   90.00
#
_symmetry.space_group_name_H-M   'P 1'
#
loop_
_entity.id
_entity.type
_entity.pdbx_description
1 polymer ?
#
loop_
_entity_poly.entity_id
_entity_poly.type
_entity_poly.pdbx_seq_one_letter_code
_entity_poly.pdbx_strand_id
1 'polypeptide(L)'
;MNRPGKILIYIFIGIFGVLPVLGYYFFYSLSSDAQVATFRSSSLLEQNAAVLTAFIVKPIYMLLALIVAILLWKKSQLELKSLKWSMVFFFSGESFCAVNYLFTENHDAHLFEYLHGFGMVLSFGFAAYALFEWVDRYALHYSASEKKCHLSGFCRQCVKFENVSCGLRSVFVYLGLAGAVVALMPLSTQLYTVSYNTEIWGTAYNYNHPVVYQLAEVRYYPVLASVMFLTAALLLKLKRRNPLHPSKILFAGAIGTFGFSLFRLIVFQAYRDNLVWMDFWEETTEFIYILGIIAILWYFRRSLFGEALKPKSSALQ
;
A
#
# COMPACT_ATOMS: atom_id res chain seq x y z
N MET A 1 -20.67 -14.01 -5.05
CA MET A 1 -20.34 -12.81 -5.85
C MET A 1 -20.86 -13.02 -7.26
N ASN A 2 -21.80 -12.18 -7.73
CA ASN A 2 -22.36 -12.31 -9.09
C ASN A 2 -21.26 -12.12 -10.16
N ARG A 3 -21.38 -12.80 -11.31
CA ARG A 3 -20.50 -12.68 -12.50
C ARG A 3 -19.99 -11.25 -12.80
N PRO A 4 -20.83 -10.18 -12.80
CA PRO A 4 -20.36 -8.82 -13.11
C PRO A 4 -19.31 -8.26 -12.14
N GLY A 5 -19.32 -8.67 -10.86
CA GLY A 5 -18.33 -8.19 -9.89
C GLY A 5 -16.92 -8.74 -10.15
N LYS A 6 -16.81 -9.97 -10.69
CA LYS A 6 -15.53 -10.56 -11.04
C LYS A 6 -14.91 -9.88 -12.27
N ILE A 7 -15.74 -9.54 -13.25
CA ILE A 7 -15.30 -8.87 -14.49
C ILE A 7 -14.70 -7.51 -14.16
N LEU A 8 -15.35 -6.70 -13.31
CA LEU A 8 -14.82 -5.39 -12.92
C LEU A 8 -13.45 -5.50 -12.23
N ILE A 9 -13.25 -6.52 -11.39
CA ILE A 9 -11.98 -6.78 -10.72
C ILE A 9 -10.91 -7.16 -11.74
N TYR A 10 -11.21 -8.05 -12.69
CA TYR A 10 -10.23 -8.41 -13.73
C TYR A 10 -9.90 -7.25 -14.66
N ILE A 11 -10.87 -6.39 -14.98
CA ILE A 11 -10.63 -5.15 -15.73
C ILE A 11 -9.72 -4.23 -14.93
N PHE A 12 -9.96 -4.06 -13.63
CA PHE A 12 -9.07 -3.28 -12.77
C PHE A 12 -7.65 -3.86 -12.71
N ILE A 13 -7.51 -5.18 -12.55
CA ILE A 13 -6.20 -5.85 -12.55
C ILE A 13 -5.50 -5.70 -13.91
N GLY A 14 -6.22 -5.84 -15.01
CA GLY A 14 -5.64 -5.69 -16.36
C GLY A 14 -5.22 -4.25 -16.66
N ILE A 15 -6.11 -3.29 -16.43
CA ILE A 15 -5.88 -1.88 -16.72
C ILE A 15 -4.86 -1.26 -15.76
N PHE A 16 -4.89 -1.64 -14.49
CA PHE A 16 -4.05 -1.01 -13.48
C PHE A 16 -2.86 -1.85 -13.01
N GLY A 17 -2.81 -3.13 -13.37
CA GLY A 17 -1.66 -3.99 -13.10
C GLY A 17 -0.76 -4.17 -14.32
N VAL A 18 -1.33 -4.46 -15.49
CA VAL A 18 -0.57 -4.89 -16.69
C VAL A 18 -0.28 -3.73 -17.64
N LEU A 19 -1.28 -2.88 -17.89
CA LEU A 19 -1.14 -1.72 -18.77
C LEU A 19 -0.03 -0.73 -18.36
N PRO A 20 0.24 -0.50 -17.06
CA PRO A 20 1.37 0.35 -16.65
C PRO A 20 2.71 -0.30 -16.92
N VAL A 21 2.83 -1.63 -16.84
CA VAL A 21 4.06 -2.35 -17.25
C VAL A 21 4.30 -2.16 -18.74
N LEU A 22 3.26 -2.25 -19.56
CA LEU A 22 3.38 -2.03 -21.01
C LEU A 22 3.69 -0.56 -21.34
N GLY A 23 3.04 0.38 -20.64
CA GLY A 23 3.34 1.81 -20.75
C GLY A 23 4.77 2.12 -20.31
N TYR A 24 5.24 1.48 -19.24
CA TYR A 24 6.59 1.59 -18.72
C TYR A 24 7.63 1.19 -19.78
N TYR A 25 7.45 0.03 -20.42
CA TYR A 25 8.31 -0.40 -21.53
C TYR A 25 8.31 0.60 -22.69
N PHE A 26 7.18 1.24 -22.97
CA PHE A 26 7.07 2.24 -24.03
C PHE A 26 7.70 3.59 -23.68
N PHE A 27 7.66 4.02 -22.41
CA PHE A 27 8.33 5.25 -21.97
C PHE A 27 9.84 5.06 -21.79
N TYR A 28 10.27 3.87 -21.38
CA TYR A 28 11.68 3.54 -21.22
C TYR A 28 12.46 3.64 -22.55
N SER A 29 11.85 3.23 -23.66
CA SER A 29 12.49 3.36 -24.97
C SER A 29 12.68 4.81 -25.43
N LEU A 30 12.11 5.80 -24.72
CA LEU A 30 12.18 7.22 -25.06
C LEU A 30 13.18 8.02 -24.20
N SER A 31 13.60 7.53 -23.02
CA SER A 31 14.52 8.28 -22.14
C SER A 31 15.97 7.80 -22.31
N SER A 32 16.70 8.38 -23.26
CA SER A 32 18.11 8.06 -23.54
C SER A 32 19.12 8.97 -22.86
N ASP A 33 18.75 9.68 -21.79
CA ASP A 33 19.66 10.63 -21.13
C ASP A 33 20.39 9.97 -19.96
N ALA A 34 21.38 9.16 -20.30
CA ALA A 34 22.43 8.78 -19.35
C ALA A 34 23.30 10.00 -19.08
N GLN A 35 22.90 10.85 -18.14
CA GLN A 35 23.82 11.82 -17.57
C GLN A 35 24.97 11.06 -16.93
N VAL A 36 26.21 11.47 -17.22
CA VAL A 36 27.41 10.87 -16.63
C VAL A 36 27.34 11.10 -15.12
N ALA A 37 27.14 10.01 -14.37
CA ALA A 37 27.04 10.06 -12.92
C ALA A 37 28.32 10.63 -12.32
N THR A 38 28.20 11.76 -11.62
CA THR A 38 29.34 12.39 -10.93
C THR A 38 29.76 11.55 -9.73
N PHE A 39 31.04 11.57 -9.38
CA PHE A 39 31.51 10.92 -8.16
C PHE A 39 31.28 11.82 -6.95
N ARG A 40 30.71 11.26 -5.89
CA ARG A 40 30.48 11.92 -4.61
C ARG A 40 30.96 11.00 -3.50
N SER A 41 31.90 11.46 -2.69
CA SER A 41 32.39 10.70 -1.53
C SER A 41 31.31 10.57 -0.44
N SER A 42 30.96 9.34 -0.06
CA SER A 42 30.11 9.08 1.12
C SER A 42 30.94 9.18 2.42
N SER A 43 30.42 9.90 3.40
CA SER A 43 30.93 9.94 4.77
C SER A 43 30.86 8.56 5.44
N LEU A 44 31.67 8.34 6.50
CA LEU A 44 31.62 7.09 7.27
C LEU A 44 30.22 6.81 7.84
N LEU A 45 29.46 7.86 8.19
CA LEU A 45 28.10 7.69 8.70
C LEU A 45 27.15 7.18 7.60
N GLU A 46 27.24 7.74 6.39
CA GLU A 46 26.46 7.30 5.23
C GLU A 46 26.80 5.85 4.85
N GLN A 47 28.08 5.51 4.81
CA GLN A 47 28.51 4.13 4.51
C GLN A 47 27.98 3.13 5.55
N ASN A 48 28.04 3.49 6.84
CA ASN A 48 27.45 2.67 7.90
C ASN A 48 25.92 2.58 7.79
N ALA A 49 25.24 3.67 7.45
CA ALA A 49 23.80 3.69 7.25
C ALA A 49 23.38 2.75 6.12
N ALA A 50 24.06 2.80 4.97
CA ALA A 50 23.81 1.93 3.83
C ALA A 50 24.02 0.44 4.16
N VAL A 51 25.09 0.10 4.91
CA VAL A 51 25.34 -1.29 5.33
C VAL A 51 24.30 -1.75 6.35
N LEU A 52 23.98 -0.92 7.34
CA LEU A 52 22.99 -1.22 8.37
C LEU A 52 21.61 -1.47 7.73
N THR A 53 21.21 -0.67 6.75
CA THR A 53 19.90 -0.81 6.11
C THR A 53 19.82 -2.07 5.27
N ALA A 54 20.81 -2.28 4.39
CA ALA A 54 20.83 -3.41 3.47
C ALA A 54 20.96 -4.77 4.19
N PHE A 55 21.81 -4.86 5.22
CA PHE A 55 22.17 -6.16 5.83
C PHE A 55 21.49 -6.44 7.17
N ILE A 56 20.90 -5.45 7.83
CA ILE A 56 20.29 -5.62 9.15
C ILE A 56 18.81 -5.22 9.11
N VAL A 57 18.50 -3.96 8.79
CA VAL A 57 17.10 -3.46 8.86
C VAL A 57 16.21 -4.24 7.89
N LYS A 58 16.57 -4.28 6.61
CA LYS A 58 15.81 -4.98 5.55
C LYS A 58 15.56 -6.45 5.84
N PRO A 59 16.60 -7.28 6.07
CA PRO A 59 16.38 -8.70 6.33
C PRO A 59 15.52 -8.95 7.58
N ILE A 60 15.67 -8.15 8.64
CA ILE A 60 14.89 -8.31 9.87
C ILE A 60 13.40 -8.06 9.59
N TYR A 61 13.04 -6.92 9.01
CA TYR A 61 11.62 -6.62 8.83
C TYR A 61 10.98 -7.55 7.76
N MET A 62 11.74 -7.97 6.74
CA MET A 62 11.27 -8.95 5.76
C MET A 62 10.96 -10.30 6.42
N LEU A 63 11.86 -10.78 7.28
CA LEU A 63 11.66 -12.02 8.03
C LEU A 63 10.45 -11.90 8.97
N LEU A 64 10.30 -10.77 9.67
CA LEU A 64 9.16 -10.51 10.53
C LEU A 64 7.85 -10.50 9.74
N ALA A 65 7.80 -9.85 8.58
CA ALA A 65 6.63 -9.86 7.71
C ALA A 65 6.25 -11.29 7.28
N LEU A 66 7.24 -12.10 6.90
CA LEU A 66 7.04 -13.51 6.54
C LEU A 66 6.50 -14.33 7.72
N ILE A 67 7.07 -14.17 8.92
CA ILE A 67 6.59 -14.83 10.14
C ILE A 67 5.12 -14.46 10.40
N VAL A 68 4.76 -13.18 10.30
CA VAL A 68 3.37 -12.74 10.46
C VAL A 68 2.47 -13.39 9.41
N ALA A 69 2.89 -13.43 8.14
CA ALA A 69 2.13 -14.09 7.07
C ALA A 69 1.87 -15.58 7.37
N ILE A 70 2.88 -16.29 7.88
CA ILE A 70 2.80 -17.71 8.28
C ILE A 70 1.84 -17.89 9.47
N LEU A 71 1.95 -17.05 10.50
CA LEU A 71 1.07 -17.10 11.68
C LEU A 71 -0.40 -16.86 11.32
N LEU A 72 -0.66 -16.01 10.32
CA LEU A 72 -2.00 -15.72 9.82
C LEU A 72 -2.50 -16.72 8.75
N TRP A 73 -1.68 -17.69 8.32
CA TRP A 73 -1.97 -18.53 7.16
C TRP A 73 -3.30 -19.27 7.22
N LYS A 74 -3.62 -19.84 8.39
CA LYS A 74 -4.84 -20.63 8.64
C LYS A 74 -6.04 -19.79 9.09
N LYS A 75 -5.90 -18.46 9.18
CA LYS A 75 -6.99 -17.58 9.65
C LYS A 75 -7.96 -17.29 8.50
N SER A 76 -9.25 -17.57 8.74
CA SER A 76 -10.33 -17.42 7.76
C SER A 76 -11.10 -16.11 7.88
N GLN A 77 -10.97 -15.42 9.02
CA GLN A 77 -11.56 -14.10 9.25
C GLN A 77 -11.03 -13.11 8.21
N LEU A 78 -11.91 -12.29 7.64
CA LEU A 78 -11.62 -11.47 6.46
C LEU A 78 -10.50 -10.45 6.73
N GLU A 79 -10.53 -9.78 7.88
CA GLU A 79 -9.54 -8.82 8.33
C GLU A 79 -8.15 -9.45 8.47
N LEU A 80 -8.04 -10.62 9.12
CA LEU A 80 -6.78 -11.34 9.28
C LEU A 80 -6.29 -11.95 7.95
N LYS A 81 -7.22 -12.38 7.09
CA LYS A 81 -6.91 -12.88 5.76
C LYS A 81 -6.35 -11.76 4.88
N SER A 82 -6.93 -10.57 4.94
CA SER A 82 -6.42 -9.41 4.18
C SER A 82 -5.07 -8.95 4.72
N LEU A 83 -4.90 -8.90 6.05
CA LEU A 83 -3.60 -8.60 6.66
C LEU A 83 -2.52 -9.62 6.30
N LYS A 84 -2.86 -10.92 6.24
CA LYS A 84 -1.97 -11.95 5.73
C LYS A 84 -1.47 -11.62 4.32
N TRP A 85 -2.40 -11.31 3.41
CA TRP A 85 -2.03 -10.97 2.02
C TRP A 85 -1.22 -9.69 1.94
N SER A 86 -1.49 -8.70 2.79
CA SER A 86 -0.65 -7.51 2.94
C SER A 86 0.81 -7.87 3.25
N MET A 87 1.05 -8.80 4.18
CA MET A 87 2.39 -9.27 4.53
C MET A 87 3.05 -10.10 3.43
N VAL A 88 2.28 -10.90 2.70
CA VAL A 88 2.79 -11.62 1.52
C VAL A 88 3.24 -10.63 0.45
N PHE A 89 2.43 -9.63 0.10
CA PHE A 89 2.79 -8.63 -0.91
C PHE A 89 3.95 -7.76 -0.49
N PHE A 90 4.02 -7.38 0.79
CA PHE A 90 5.16 -6.67 1.36
C PHE A 90 6.46 -7.49 1.16
N PHE A 91 6.48 -8.73 1.66
CA PHE A 91 7.64 -9.60 1.55
C PHE A 91 8.05 -9.85 0.08
N SER A 92 7.08 -10.06 -0.80
CA SER A 92 7.33 -10.24 -2.23
C SER A 92 7.89 -8.98 -2.90
N GLY A 93 7.32 -7.80 -2.61
CA GLY A 93 7.82 -6.51 -3.12
C GLY A 93 9.28 -6.28 -2.72
N GLU A 94 9.57 -6.47 -1.44
CA GLU A 94 10.93 -6.32 -0.89
C GLU A 94 11.91 -7.36 -1.44
N SER A 95 11.43 -8.57 -1.73
CA SER A 95 12.25 -9.58 -2.40
C SER A 95 12.64 -9.14 -3.81
N PHE A 96 11.78 -8.42 -4.54
CA PHE A 96 12.16 -7.84 -5.84
C PHE A 96 13.19 -6.73 -5.70
N CYS A 97 13.06 -5.86 -4.70
CA CYS A 97 14.09 -4.86 -4.39
C CYS A 97 15.45 -5.52 -4.08
N ALA A 98 15.46 -6.55 -3.23
CA ALA A 98 16.67 -7.30 -2.90
C ALA A 98 17.27 -8.02 -4.12
N VAL A 99 16.44 -8.60 -5.00
CA VAL A 99 16.91 -9.22 -6.25
C VAL A 99 17.51 -8.17 -7.20
N ASN A 100 16.90 -6.99 -7.31
CA ASN A 100 17.45 -5.87 -8.09
C ASN A 100 18.85 -5.51 -7.60
N TYR A 101 19.00 -5.35 -6.28
CA TYR A 101 20.27 -5.01 -5.64
C TYR A 101 21.35 -6.10 -5.82
N LEU A 102 21.00 -7.38 -5.71
CA LEU A 102 21.97 -8.47 -5.72
C LEU A 102 22.38 -8.97 -7.11
N PHE A 103 21.50 -8.85 -8.11
CA PHE A 103 21.69 -9.52 -9.40
C PHE A 103 21.82 -8.58 -10.60
N THR A 104 21.61 -7.27 -10.43
CA THR A 104 21.69 -6.32 -11.55
C THR A 104 22.83 -5.35 -11.30
N GLU A 105 23.77 -5.33 -12.23
CA GLU A 105 24.82 -4.31 -12.23
C GLU A 105 24.13 -2.94 -12.35
N ASN A 106 24.35 -2.05 -11.36
CA ASN A 106 23.82 -0.69 -11.28
C ASN A 106 22.32 -0.50 -10.96
N HIS A 107 21.57 -1.51 -10.50
CA HIS A 107 20.12 -1.36 -10.18
C HIS A 107 19.24 -1.00 -11.39
N ASP A 108 19.73 -1.30 -12.60
CA ASP A 108 19.10 -0.90 -13.85
C ASP A 108 17.89 -1.76 -14.23
N ALA A 109 17.57 -2.83 -13.47
CA ALA A 109 16.36 -3.61 -13.70
C ALA A 109 15.13 -2.94 -13.06
N HIS A 110 14.84 -1.78 -13.60
CA HIS A 110 13.56 -1.10 -13.67
C HIS A 110 12.27 -1.90 -13.42
N LEU A 111 12.16 -3.10 -13.99
CA LEU A 111 11.00 -3.98 -13.77
C LEU A 111 10.90 -4.42 -12.30
N PHE A 112 12.02 -4.75 -11.66
CA PHE A 112 12.03 -5.15 -10.26
C PHE A 112 11.69 -4.00 -9.32
N GLU A 113 12.15 -2.79 -9.62
CA GLU A 113 11.73 -1.59 -8.87
C GLU A 113 10.21 -1.35 -9.01
N TYR A 114 9.67 -1.48 -10.23
CA TYR A 114 8.23 -1.38 -10.43
C TYR A 114 7.47 -2.47 -9.64
N LEU A 115 7.96 -3.72 -9.64
CA LEU A 115 7.35 -4.83 -8.91
C LEU A 115 7.47 -4.64 -7.39
N HIS A 116 8.55 -4.05 -6.91
CA HIS A 116 8.71 -3.60 -5.53
C HIS A 116 7.62 -2.59 -5.17
N GLY A 117 7.54 -1.46 -5.90
CA GLY A 117 6.52 -0.44 -5.66
C GLY A 117 5.09 -0.96 -5.77
N PHE A 118 4.82 -1.86 -6.71
CA PHE A 118 3.52 -2.53 -6.83
C PHE A 118 3.23 -3.43 -5.61
N GLY A 119 4.22 -4.17 -5.13
CA GLY A 119 4.13 -4.95 -3.89
C GLY A 119 3.77 -4.08 -2.68
N MET A 120 4.40 -2.90 -2.57
CA MET A 120 4.13 -1.94 -1.49
C MET A 120 2.72 -1.34 -1.57
N VAL A 121 2.28 -0.94 -2.77
CA VAL A 121 0.91 -0.47 -3.03
C VAL A 121 -0.12 -1.53 -2.61
N LEU A 122 0.09 -2.79 -3.00
CA LEU A 122 -0.79 -3.88 -2.61
C LEU A 122 -0.73 -4.13 -1.10
N SER A 123 0.46 -4.11 -0.49
CA SER A 123 0.61 -4.27 0.96
C SER A 123 -0.21 -3.25 1.73
N PHE A 124 -0.02 -1.97 1.44
CA PHE A 124 -0.74 -0.87 2.10
C PHE A 124 -2.24 -0.93 1.82
N GLY A 125 -2.64 -1.29 0.59
CA GLY A 125 -4.05 -1.45 0.25
C GLY A 125 -4.73 -2.58 1.03
N PHE A 126 -4.10 -3.74 1.13
CA PHE A 126 -4.64 -4.86 1.91
C PHE A 126 -4.62 -4.60 3.42
N ALA A 127 -3.64 -3.87 3.94
CA ALA A 127 -3.60 -3.43 5.33
C ALA A 127 -4.73 -2.42 5.64
N ALA A 128 -4.94 -1.43 4.78
CA ALA A 128 -6.06 -0.49 4.89
C ALA A 128 -7.41 -1.22 4.85
N TYR A 129 -7.55 -2.21 3.97
CA TYR A 129 -8.75 -3.04 3.90
C TYR A 129 -8.96 -3.85 5.19
N ALA A 130 -7.90 -4.45 5.75
CA ALA A 130 -7.96 -5.16 7.02
C ALA A 130 -8.40 -4.24 8.16
N LEU A 131 -7.88 -3.00 8.20
CA LEU A 131 -8.29 -1.97 9.16
C LEU A 131 -9.77 -1.62 9.01
N PHE A 132 -10.26 -1.41 7.78
CA PHE A 132 -11.68 -1.14 7.56
C PHE A 132 -12.58 -2.29 8.01
N GLU A 133 -12.24 -3.54 7.71
CA GLU A 133 -13.00 -4.69 8.18
C GLU A 133 -12.95 -4.84 9.70
N TRP A 134 -11.81 -4.55 10.33
CA TRP A 134 -11.68 -4.56 11.77
C TRP A 134 -12.55 -3.49 12.44
N VAL A 135 -12.45 -2.23 12.00
CA VAL A 135 -13.28 -1.12 12.51
C VAL A 135 -14.76 -1.41 12.30
N ASP A 136 -15.12 -1.91 11.12
CA ASP A 136 -16.51 -2.25 10.79
C ASP A 136 -17.04 -3.40 11.66
N ARG A 137 -16.26 -4.47 11.84
CA ARG A 137 -16.71 -5.63 12.63
C ARG A 137 -16.77 -5.35 14.12
N TYR A 138 -15.78 -4.66 14.68
CA TYR A 138 -15.61 -4.57 16.14
C TYR A 138 -16.06 -3.22 16.73
N ALA A 139 -16.05 -2.13 15.96
CA ALA A 139 -16.42 -0.80 16.47
C ALA A 139 -17.76 -0.30 15.91
N LEU A 140 -18.00 -0.41 14.60
CA LEU A 140 -19.16 0.23 13.96
C LEU A 140 -20.36 -0.70 13.79
N HIS A 141 -20.10 -2.00 13.57
CA HIS A 141 -21.07 -2.98 13.10
C HIS A 141 -21.84 -2.48 11.87
N TYR A 142 -21.23 -1.80 10.90
CA TYR A 142 -21.95 -1.22 9.75
C TYR A 142 -22.28 -2.26 8.65
N SER A 143 -21.50 -3.32 8.46
CA SER A 143 -21.84 -4.40 7.51
C SER A 143 -22.76 -5.50 8.07
N ALA A 144 -22.93 -5.61 9.39
CA ALA A 144 -23.71 -6.69 10.00
C ALA A 144 -25.23 -6.42 9.96
N SER A 145 -26.02 -7.15 9.17
CA SER A 145 -27.48 -6.93 9.07
C SER A 145 -28.20 -7.01 10.42
N GLU A 146 -27.81 -7.98 11.25
CA GLU A 146 -28.47 -8.29 12.53
C GLU A 146 -28.15 -7.30 13.66
N LYS A 147 -27.12 -6.46 13.51
CA LYS A 147 -26.65 -5.56 14.56
C LYS A 147 -26.94 -4.10 14.22
N LYS A 148 -27.46 -3.36 15.21
CA LYS A 148 -27.57 -1.90 15.14
C LYS A 148 -26.17 -1.30 15.01
N CYS A 149 -26.00 -0.39 14.06
CA CYS A 149 -24.73 0.33 13.92
C CYS A 149 -24.50 1.25 15.13
N HIS A 150 -23.28 1.26 15.70
CA HIS A 150 -22.96 2.08 16.87
C HIS A 150 -23.07 3.58 16.60
N LEU A 151 -22.89 4.03 15.36
CA LEU A 151 -23.04 5.43 14.95
C LEU A 151 -24.49 5.83 14.63
N SER A 152 -25.47 4.95 14.88
CA SER A 152 -26.88 5.24 14.63
C SER A 152 -27.40 6.46 15.42
N GLY A 153 -26.89 6.70 16.62
CA GLY A 153 -27.23 7.88 17.41
C GLY A 153 -26.83 9.20 16.73
N PHE A 154 -25.70 9.20 16.01
CA PHE A 154 -25.23 10.37 15.26
C PHE A 154 -25.92 10.49 13.88
N CYS A 155 -26.20 9.37 13.24
CA CYS A 155 -26.78 9.37 11.88
C CYS A 155 -28.29 9.67 11.86
N ARG A 156 -28.97 9.65 13.02
CA ARG A 156 -30.44 9.68 13.22
C ARG A 156 -31.17 8.51 12.56
N GLN A 157 -30.95 8.29 11.27
CA GLN A 157 -31.55 7.23 10.47
C GLN A 157 -30.47 6.34 9.84
N CYS A 158 -30.78 5.06 9.60
CA CYS A 158 -29.81 4.07 9.10
C CYS A 158 -30.35 3.34 7.88
N VAL A 159 -29.55 3.34 6.80
CA VAL A 159 -29.87 2.69 5.52
C VAL A 159 -30.10 1.18 5.63
N LYS A 160 -29.71 0.58 6.76
CA LYS A 160 -29.95 -0.84 7.04
C LYS A 160 -31.41 -1.16 7.31
N PHE A 161 -32.10 -0.28 8.02
CA PHE A 161 -33.45 -0.53 8.51
C PHE A 161 -34.49 0.18 7.66
N GLU A 162 -34.11 1.31 7.05
CA GLU A 162 -35.00 2.15 6.27
C GLU A 162 -34.30 2.65 5.00
N ASN A 163 -35.07 2.96 3.96
CA ASN A 163 -34.52 3.50 2.70
C ASN A 163 -34.27 5.01 2.79
N VAL A 164 -33.31 5.39 3.64
CA VAL A 164 -33.01 6.77 4.04
C VAL A 164 -31.53 7.12 3.87
N SER A 165 -31.21 8.41 3.87
CA SER A 165 -29.84 8.91 3.83
C SER A 165 -29.10 8.60 5.14
N CYS A 166 -28.08 7.74 5.07
CA CYS A 166 -27.23 7.44 6.22
C CYS A 166 -26.08 8.45 6.33
N GLY A 167 -25.93 9.12 7.48
CA GLY A 167 -24.86 10.09 7.73
C GLY A 167 -23.45 9.51 7.50
N LEU A 168 -23.17 8.30 8.00
CA LEU A 168 -21.89 7.63 7.79
C LEU A 168 -21.57 7.40 6.30
N ARG A 169 -22.59 7.00 5.52
CA ARG A 169 -22.45 6.85 4.05
C ARG A 169 -22.09 8.18 3.40
N SER A 170 -22.74 9.27 3.81
CA SER A 170 -22.42 10.61 3.30
C SER A 170 -21.00 11.04 3.66
N VAL A 171 -20.53 10.77 4.88
CA VAL A 171 -19.14 11.03 5.28
C VAL A 171 -18.16 10.32 4.35
N PHE A 172 -18.36 9.03 4.08
CA PHE A 172 -17.51 8.31 3.13
C PHE A 172 -17.59 8.86 1.70
N VAL A 173 -18.76 9.31 1.23
CA VAL A 173 -18.87 10.00 -0.07
C VAL A 173 -18.00 11.25 -0.09
N TYR A 174 -18.07 12.10 0.93
CA TYR A 174 -17.25 13.31 1.02
C TYR A 174 -15.76 13.00 1.15
N LEU A 175 -15.38 12.01 1.96
CA LEU A 175 -14.00 11.56 2.07
C LEU A 175 -13.46 11.03 0.73
N GLY A 176 -14.27 10.31 -0.04
CA GLY A 176 -13.88 9.87 -1.38
C GLY A 176 -13.72 11.03 -2.36
N LEU A 177 -14.61 12.04 -2.33
CA LEU A 177 -14.45 13.21 -3.19
C LEU A 177 -13.22 14.04 -2.80
N ALA A 178 -13.02 14.30 -1.51
CA ALA A 178 -11.85 15.02 -1.00
C ALA A 178 -10.56 14.25 -1.28
N GLY A 179 -10.54 12.95 -1.00
CA GLY A 179 -9.42 12.06 -1.29
C GLY A 179 -9.09 12.03 -2.78
N ALA A 180 -10.09 12.07 -3.67
CA ALA A 180 -9.85 12.11 -5.11
C ALA A 180 -9.13 13.39 -5.55
N VAL A 181 -9.45 14.54 -4.96
CA VAL A 181 -8.78 15.82 -5.26
C VAL A 181 -7.38 15.84 -4.65
N VAL A 182 -7.25 15.47 -3.38
CA VAL A 182 -5.96 15.47 -2.65
C VAL A 182 -4.96 14.49 -3.30
N ALA A 183 -5.44 13.35 -3.80
CA ALA A 183 -4.62 12.38 -4.50
C ALA A 183 -3.91 12.95 -5.74
N LEU A 184 -4.39 14.05 -6.32
CA LEU A 184 -3.74 14.70 -7.48
C LEU A 184 -2.62 15.66 -7.08
N MET A 185 -2.42 15.95 -5.80
CA MET A 185 -1.38 16.87 -5.33
C MET A 185 0.04 16.51 -5.83
N PRO A 186 0.48 15.22 -5.81
CA PRO A 186 1.81 14.85 -6.32
C PRO A 186 2.05 15.17 -7.79
N LEU A 187 1.00 15.35 -8.61
CA LEU A 187 1.15 15.68 -10.04
C LEU A 187 1.87 17.01 -10.28
N SER A 188 1.84 17.91 -9.29
CA SER A 188 2.50 19.21 -9.36
C SER A 188 4.00 19.18 -9.07
N THR A 189 4.54 18.05 -8.56
CA THR A 189 5.97 17.97 -8.22
C THR A 189 6.84 17.94 -9.47
N GLN A 190 8.01 18.57 -9.42
CA GLN A 190 9.01 18.45 -10.49
C GLN A 190 9.65 17.06 -10.47
N LEU A 191 10.03 16.56 -11.65
CA LEU A 191 10.76 15.31 -11.82
C LEU A 191 12.26 15.65 -11.87
N TYR A 192 13.08 14.87 -11.19
CA TYR A 192 14.53 15.10 -11.11
C TYR A 192 15.29 13.84 -11.48
N THR A 193 16.24 13.92 -12.39
CA THR A 193 17.20 12.83 -12.55
C THR A 193 18.28 12.98 -11.49
N VAL A 194 18.37 12.04 -10.55
CA VAL A 194 19.43 12.01 -9.54
C VAL A 194 20.23 10.73 -9.74
N SER A 195 21.51 10.86 -10.09
CA SER A 195 22.44 9.73 -10.09
C SER A 195 23.84 10.20 -9.73
N TYR A 196 24.52 9.44 -8.87
CA TYR A 196 25.93 9.66 -8.54
C TYR A 196 26.62 8.35 -8.15
N ASN A 197 27.91 8.29 -8.46
CA ASN A 197 28.81 7.23 -8.03
C ASN A 197 29.36 7.56 -6.64
N THR A 198 29.54 6.55 -5.80
CA THR A 198 30.18 6.63 -4.50
C THR A 198 30.92 5.34 -4.18
N GLU A 199 31.52 5.27 -3.00
CA GLU A 199 32.10 4.07 -2.43
C GLU A 199 31.45 3.75 -1.09
N ILE A 200 31.12 2.47 -0.89
CA ILE A 200 30.67 1.91 0.37
C ILE A 200 31.75 0.92 0.82
N TRP A 201 32.54 1.31 1.83
CA TRP A 201 33.66 0.53 2.34
C TRP A 201 34.64 0.05 1.27
N GLY A 202 34.96 0.94 0.32
CA GLY A 202 35.87 0.66 -0.81
C GLY A 202 35.24 -0.12 -1.96
N THR A 203 33.95 -0.47 -1.88
CA THR A 203 33.19 -1.02 -3.01
C THR A 203 32.51 0.11 -3.76
N ALA A 204 32.77 0.23 -5.07
CA ALA A 204 32.10 1.21 -5.92
C ALA A 204 30.58 0.90 -5.98
N TYR A 205 29.76 1.94 -5.85
CA TYR A 205 28.31 1.84 -5.87
C TYR A 205 27.69 3.05 -6.56
N ASN A 206 26.65 2.83 -7.37
CA ASN A 206 25.90 3.90 -8.01
C ASN A 206 24.53 4.04 -7.34
N TYR A 207 24.25 5.21 -6.78
CA TYR A 207 22.91 5.59 -6.37
C TYR A 207 22.20 6.26 -7.55
N ASN A 208 20.98 5.81 -7.87
CA ASN A 208 20.20 6.32 -8.99
C ASN A 208 18.71 6.32 -8.64
N HIS A 209 18.04 7.44 -8.92
CA HIS A 209 16.58 7.55 -8.88
C HIS A 209 16.08 8.14 -10.21
N PRO A 210 15.95 7.31 -11.26
CA PRO A 210 15.60 7.78 -12.60
C PRO A 210 14.17 8.34 -12.65
N VAL A 211 13.93 9.21 -13.63
CA VAL A 211 12.61 9.84 -13.87
C VAL A 211 11.52 8.80 -14.08
N VAL A 212 11.86 7.64 -14.65
CA VAL A 212 10.90 6.57 -14.92
C VAL A 212 10.25 6.01 -13.63
N TYR A 213 10.98 5.96 -12.51
CA TYR A 213 10.42 5.56 -11.20
C TYR A 213 9.45 6.63 -10.70
N GLN A 214 9.84 7.89 -10.81
CA GLN A 214 9.00 9.02 -10.42
C GLN A 214 7.72 9.11 -11.26
N LEU A 215 7.75 8.75 -12.55
CA LEU A 215 6.52 8.70 -13.35
C LEU A 215 5.49 7.71 -12.75
N ALA A 216 5.94 6.55 -12.29
CA ALA A 216 5.05 5.62 -11.60
C ALA A 216 4.58 6.20 -10.25
N GLU A 217 5.53 6.67 -9.44
CA GLU A 217 5.31 7.12 -8.06
C GLU A 217 4.45 8.38 -7.96
N VAL A 218 4.77 9.42 -8.74
CA VAL A 218 4.19 10.77 -8.59
C VAL A 218 3.28 11.20 -9.74
N ARG A 219 3.07 10.33 -10.75
CA ARG A 219 2.06 10.54 -11.80
C ARG A 219 1.01 9.44 -11.80
N TYR A 220 1.43 8.21 -12.01
CA TYR A 220 0.53 7.10 -12.24
C TYR A 220 -0.30 6.74 -10.99
N TYR A 221 0.35 6.45 -9.86
CA TYR A 221 -0.37 6.07 -8.62
C TYR A 221 -1.30 7.18 -8.08
N PRO A 222 -0.93 8.48 -8.10
CA PRO A 222 -1.82 9.61 -7.82
C PRO A 222 -3.12 9.61 -8.64
N VAL A 223 -3.02 9.48 -9.97
CA VAL A 223 -4.19 9.45 -10.85
C VAL A 223 -5.05 8.22 -10.55
N LEU A 224 -4.42 7.06 -10.38
CA LEU A 224 -5.11 5.82 -10.02
C LEU A 224 -5.87 5.96 -8.70
N ALA A 225 -5.20 6.48 -7.65
CA ALA A 225 -5.84 6.76 -6.37
C ALA A 225 -7.04 7.68 -6.52
N SER A 226 -6.90 8.76 -7.30
CA SER A 226 -7.98 9.71 -7.57
C SER A 226 -9.20 9.04 -8.20
N VAL A 227 -8.98 8.23 -9.25
CA VAL A 227 -10.03 7.46 -9.92
C VAL A 227 -10.69 6.47 -8.97
N MET A 228 -9.93 5.77 -8.13
CA MET A 228 -10.46 4.80 -7.17
C MET A 228 -11.30 5.48 -6.07
N PHE A 229 -10.82 6.58 -5.49
CA PHE A 229 -11.57 7.38 -4.50
C PHE A 229 -12.87 7.93 -5.09
N LEU A 230 -12.82 8.51 -6.30
CA LEU A 230 -13.99 9.04 -6.98
C LEU A 230 -14.99 7.92 -7.31
N THR A 231 -14.51 6.78 -7.81
CA THR A 231 -15.37 5.63 -8.10
C THR A 231 -16.00 5.08 -6.83
N ALA A 232 -15.28 5.02 -5.72
CA ALA A 232 -15.83 4.61 -4.43
C ALA A 232 -16.95 5.56 -3.96
N ALA A 233 -16.73 6.87 -4.08
CA ALA A 233 -17.73 7.89 -3.76
C ALA A 233 -18.97 7.80 -4.66
N LEU A 234 -18.79 7.63 -5.97
CA LEU A 234 -19.89 7.49 -6.93
C LEU A 234 -20.68 6.20 -6.71
N LEU A 235 -20.02 5.08 -6.40
CA LEU A 235 -20.71 3.84 -6.03
C LEU A 235 -21.54 4.02 -4.77
N LEU A 236 -20.98 4.68 -3.75
CA LEU A 236 -21.72 5.03 -2.54
C LEU A 236 -22.81 6.06 -2.80
N LYS A 237 -22.73 6.94 -3.81
CA LYS A 237 -23.80 7.91 -4.09
C LYS A 237 -24.94 7.30 -4.91
N LEU A 238 -24.61 6.56 -5.97
CA LEU A 238 -25.55 6.17 -7.03
C LEU A 238 -26.19 4.79 -6.81
N LYS A 239 -25.47 3.85 -6.20
CA LYS A 239 -25.94 2.45 -6.12
C LYS A 239 -26.81 2.22 -4.89
N ARG A 240 -28.03 1.71 -5.12
CA ARG A 240 -29.00 1.44 -4.04
C ARG A 240 -28.76 0.11 -3.31
N ARG A 241 -28.28 -0.93 -4.00
CA ARG A 241 -28.08 -2.28 -3.40
C ARG A 241 -26.60 -2.61 -3.14
N ASN A 242 -26.28 -2.85 -1.88
CA ASN A 242 -24.96 -3.28 -1.37
C ASN A 242 -23.75 -2.56 -2.02
N PRO A 243 -23.67 -1.21 -1.93
CA PRO A 243 -22.53 -0.46 -2.45
C PRO A 243 -21.29 -0.56 -1.54
N LEU A 244 -21.47 -0.97 -0.28
CA LEU A 244 -20.46 -0.83 0.76
C LEU A 244 -19.22 -1.69 0.51
N HIS A 245 -19.39 -2.99 0.27
CA HIS A 245 -18.24 -3.89 0.08
C HIS A 245 -17.32 -3.48 -1.08
N PRO A 246 -17.81 -3.24 -2.32
CA PRO A 246 -16.93 -2.78 -3.39
C PRO A 246 -16.34 -1.39 -3.12
N SER A 247 -17.06 -0.49 -2.44
CA SER A 247 -16.49 0.81 -2.06
C SER A 247 -15.34 0.67 -1.06
N LYS A 248 -15.43 -0.24 -0.07
CA LYS A 248 -14.33 -0.52 0.87
C LYS A 248 -13.07 -0.98 0.16
N ILE A 249 -13.22 -1.86 -0.85
CA ILE A 249 -12.10 -2.34 -1.66
C ILE A 249 -11.45 -1.17 -2.42
N LEU A 250 -12.25 -0.33 -3.07
CA LEU A 250 -11.73 0.82 -3.81
C LEU A 250 -11.07 1.86 -2.90
N PHE A 251 -11.67 2.18 -1.74
CA PHE A 251 -11.05 3.05 -0.75
C PHE A 251 -9.72 2.50 -0.26
N ALA A 252 -9.66 1.21 0.05
CA ALA A 252 -8.43 0.59 0.52
C ALA A 252 -7.34 0.59 -0.55
N GLY A 253 -7.68 0.24 -1.80
CA GLY A 253 -6.73 0.31 -2.89
C GLY A 253 -6.27 1.74 -3.19
N ALA A 254 -7.17 2.73 -3.09
CA ALA A 254 -6.82 4.15 -3.23
C ALA A 254 -5.87 4.63 -2.12
N ILE A 255 -6.06 4.16 -0.89
CA ILE A 255 -5.14 4.42 0.23
C ILE A 255 -3.78 3.76 -0.03
N GLY A 256 -3.76 2.54 -0.58
CA GLY A 256 -2.51 1.87 -0.94
C GLY A 256 -1.71 2.64 -1.99
N THR A 257 -2.36 3.03 -3.09
CA THR A 257 -1.73 3.78 -4.18
C THR A 257 -1.31 5.19 -3.76
N PHE A 258 -2.21 5.93 -3.10
CA PHE A 258 -1.90 7.28 -2.62
C PHE A 258 -0.87 7.26 -1.50
N GLY A 259 -1.00 6.34 -0.54
CA GLY A 259 -0.10 6.22 0.60
C GLY A 259 1.34 5.93 0.17
N PHE A 260 1.54 4.96 -0.73
CA PHE A 260 2.86 4.67 -1.28
C PHE A 260 3.43 5.85 -2.09
N SER A 261 2.62 6.43 -2.97
CA SER A 261 3.01 7.61 -3.75
C SER A 261 3.46 8.78 -2.88
N LEU A 262 2.67 9.13 -1.86
CA LEU A 262 2.97 10.24 -0.96
C LEU A 262 4.20 9.94 -0.11
N PHE A 263 4.33 8.69 0.35
CA PHE A 263 5.50 8.24 1.09
C PHE A 263 6.79 8.41 0.27
N ARG A 264 6.85 7.85 -0.94
CA ARG A 264 8.00 7.98 -1.84
C ARG A 264 8.28 9.43 -2.19
N LEU A 265 7.24 10.23 -2.46
CA LEU A 265 7.39 11.67 -2.69
C LEU A 265 8.04 12.38 -1.50
N ILE A 266 7.59 12.13 -0.28
CA ILE A 266 8.11 12.80 0.92
C ILE A 266 9.58 12.43 1.14
N VAL A 267 9.90 11.13 1.11
CA VAL A 267 11.26 10.65 1.34
C VAL A 267 12.21 11.14 0.25
N PHE A 268 11.80 11.03 -1.03
CA PHE A 268 12.59 11.54 -2.15
C PHE A 268 12.79 13.05 -2.06
N GLN A 269 11.74 13.86 -1.87
CA GLN A 269 11.92 15.32 -1.82
C GLN A 269 12.76 15.78 -0.62
N ALA A 270 12.70 15.07 0.51
CA ALA A 270 13.51 15.39 1.68
C ALA A 270 14.99 15.04 1.49
N TYR A 271 15.30 13.99 0.72
CA TYR A 271 16.65 13.42 0.64
C TYR A 271 17.16 13.24 -0.80
N ARG A 272 16.58 13.89 -1.81
CA ARG A 272 17.00 13.77 -3.23
C ARG A 272 18.47 14.13 -3.46
N ASP A 273 19.02 15.04 -2.66
CA ASP A 273 20.43 15.43 -2.74
C ASP A 273 21.34 14.42 -2.02
N ASN A 274 20.78 13.37 -1.40
CA ASN A 274 21.49 12.34 -0.66
C ASN A 274 20.70 11.02 -0.56
N LEU A 275 20.81 10.21 -1.61
CA LEU A 275 20.07 8.96 -1.76
C LEU A 275 20.43 7.90 -0.70
N VAL A 276 21.61 7.99 -0.06
CA VAL A 276 21.94 7.13 1.08
C VAL A 276 20.94 7.32 2.23
N TRP A 277 20.63 8.58 2.54
CA TRP A 277 19.64 8.90 3.58
C TRP A 277 18.21 8.64 3.11
N MET A 278 17.93 8.82 1.82
CA MET A 278 16.65 8.44 1.23
C MET A 278 16.35 6.97 1.52
N ASP A 279 17.26 6.08 1.10
CA ASP A 279 17.13 4.64 1.32
C ASP A 279 17.06 4.35 2.83
N PHE A 280 17.95 4.93 3.63
CA PHE A 280 17.92 4.69 5.08
C PHE A 280 16.56 4.98 5.72
N TRP A 281 15.95 6.12 5.37
CA TRP A 281 14.66 6.50 5.93
C TRP A 281 13.52 5.68 5.36
N GLU A 282 13.59 5.31 4.09
CA GLU A 282 12.63 4.39 3.48
C GLU A 282 12.58 3.07 4.26
N GLU A 283 13.73 2.40 4.35
CA GLU A 283 13.93 1.12 5.04
C GLU A 283 13.49 1.19 6.51
N THR A 284 13.82 2.29 7.19
CA THR A 284 13.44 2.52 8.59
C THR A 284 11.93 2.63 8.76
N THR A 285 11.25 3.37 7.88
CA THR A 285 9.80 3.54 7.98
C THR A 285 9.04 2.27 7.62
N GLU A 286 9.55 1.46 6.69
CA GLU A 286 9.03 0.13 6.41
C GLU A 286 9.17 -0.80 7.61
N PHE A 287 10.32 -0.76 8.31
CA PHE A 287 10.48 -1.48 9.55
C PHE A 287 9.44 -1.05 10.61
N ILE A 288 9.24 0.26 10.79
CA ILE A 288 8.24 0.81 11.70
C ILE A 288 6.82 0.33 11.32
N TYR A 289 6.50 0.26 10.03
CA TYR A 289 5.23 -0.26 9.54
C TYR A 289 5.01 -1.72 9.98
N ILE A 290 6.01 -2.60 9.82
CA ILE A 290 5.92 -4.00 10.27
C ILE A 290 5.79 -4.09 11.79
N LEU A 291 6.56 -3.31 12.55
CA LEU A 291 6.45 -3.25 14.01
C LEU A 291 5.06 -2.78 14.46
N GLY A 292 4.47 -1.80 13.78
CA GLY A 292 3.11 -1.33 14.04
C GLY A 292 2.08 -2.44 13.87
N ILE A 293 2.20 -3.25 12.81
CA ILE A 293 1.32 -4.41 12.59
C ILE A 293 1.47 -5.45 13.70
N ILE A 294 2.70 -5.78 14.09
CA ILE A 294 2.97 -6.71 15.19
C ILE A 294 2.37 -6.20 16.50
N ALA A 295 2.53 -4.90 16.80
CA ALA A 295 1.98 -4.28 18.00
C ALA A 295 0.44 -4.37 18.04
N ILE A 296 -0.23 -4.09 16.92
CA ILE A 296 -1.69 -4.22 16.79
C ILE A 296 -2.12 -5.68 17.01
N LEU A 297 -1.48 -6.63 16.34
CA LEU A 297 -1.78 -8.06 16.50
C LEU A 297 -1.58 -8.53 17.94
N TRP A 298 -0.52 -8.06 18.60
CA TRP A 298 -0.20 -8.42 19.98
C TRP A 298 -1.22 -7.86 20.98
N TYR A 299 -1.56 -6.57 20.86
CA TYR A 299 -2.48 -5.89 21.78
C TYR A 299 -3.90 -6.45 21.64
N PHE A 300 -4.37 -6.65 20.41
CA PHE A 300 -5.71 -7.13 20.13
C PHE A 300 -5.82 -8.66 20.03
N ARG A 301 -4.78 -9.42 20.41
CA ARG A 301 -4.73 -10.89 20.26
C ARG A 301 -5.94 -11.61 20.85
N ARG A 302 -6.44 -11.17 22.02
CA ARG A 302 -7.60 -11.80 22.66
C ARG A 302 -8.88 -11.60 21.86
N SER A 303 -9.09 -10.39 21.33
CA SER A 303 -10.26 -10.08 20.52
C SER A 303 -10.20 -10.73 19.14
N LEU A 304 -9.01 -10.74 18.53
CA LEU A 304 -8.80 -11.27 17.18
C LEU A 304 -8.80 -12.81 17.16
N PHE A 305 -8.25 -13.46 18.19
CA PHE A 305 -8.10 -14.92 18.21
C PHE A 305 -9.06 -15.64 19.17
N GLY A 306 -9.75 -14.93 20.08
CA GLY A 306 -10.57 -15.53 21.13
C GLY A 306 -11.89 -16.15 20.65
N GLU A 307 -12.46 -15.69 19.54
CA GLU A 307 -13.72 -16.26 19.02
C GLU A 307 -13.57 -17.71 18.51
N ALA A 308 -12.35 -18.17 18.22
CA ALA A 308 -12.10 -19.55 17.82
C ALA A 308 -12.28 -20.58 18.96
N LEU A 309 -12.42 -20.11 20.21
CA LEU A 309 -12.51 -20.95 21.41
C LEU A 309 -13.91 -21.04 22.00
N LYS A 310 -14.92 -20.33 21.46
CA LYS A 310 -16.30 -20.59 21.88
C LYS A 310 -16.68 -21.97 21.33
N PRO A 311 -16.93 -22.99 22.17
CA PRO A 311 -17.46 -24.25 21.69
C PRO A 311 -18.71 -23.94 20.89
N LYS A 312 -18.89 -24.59 19.74
CA LYS A 312 -20.20 -24.64 19.07
C LYS A 312 -21.15 -25.21 20.10
N SER A 313 -21.82 -24.35 20.87
CA SER A 313 -22.91 -24.76 21.73
C SER A 313 -23.89 -25.44 20.79
N SER A 314 -24.00 -26.74 20.98
CA SER A 314 -24.83 -27.68 20.26
C SER A 314 -26.14 -27.01 19.82
N ALA A 315 -26.26 -26.83 18.51
CA ALA A 315 -27.57 -26.72 17.86
C ALA A 315 -28.25 -28.10 17.97
N LEU A 316 -28.72 -28.39 19.19
CA LEU A 316 -29.64 -29.45 19.54
C LEU A 316 -30.70 -28.77 20.42
N GLN A 317 -31.61 -28.07 19.74
CA GLN A 317 -32.97 -27.77 20.17
C GLN A 317 -33.78 -27.46 18.92
#